data_AF-A0A9Q3UV71-F1
#
_entry.id   AF-A0A9Q3UV71-F1
#
_cell.length_a   1.000
_cell.length_b   1.000
_cell.length_c   1.000
_cell.angle_alpha   90.00
_cell.angle_beta   90.00
_cell.angle_gamma   90.00
#
_symmetry.space_group_name_H-M   'P 1'
#
loop_
_entity.id
_entity.type
_entity.pdbx_description
1 polymer ?
#
loop_
_entity_poly.entity_id
_entity_poly.type
_entity_poly.pdbx_seq_one_letter_code
_entity_poly.pdbx_strand_id
1 'polypeptide(L)'
;MVFYIDDLYRVVCNIRIPIASNEEIGTAIFVIKGNMAYIITAAHVVKNLNAAAYVIISDNNGNPLRVPLSTLLQGANFENHPEADLAKARININYFNKHLLENRFFPFEQINTSTNLISKDTLLTTVGFPLGLGTAGLKFSPLTYRTHVSAAAITLNRFDIKDRAVPNNFVILESPSIGGYSGGPVFDLGYKVDGLLTQNTGRTILHGIVHGTLSDPTGGKLAAITPLNYLNGWLN
;
A
#
# COMPACT_ATOMS: atom_id res chain seq x y z
N MET A 1 -6.29 -6.06 16.14
CA MET A 1 -7.11 -4.83 16.18
C MET A 1 -8.02 -4.81 14.97
N VAL A 2 -9.20 -4.21 15.05
CA VAL A 2 -10.02 -3.91 13.87
C VAL A 2 -9.79 -2.45 13.51
N PHE A 3 -9.43 -2.19 12.26
CA PHE A 3 -9.41 -0.87 11.66
C PHE A 3 -10.71 -0.71 10.88
N TYR A 4 -11.50 0.30 11.22
CA TYR A 4 -12.63 0.69 10.38
C TYR A 4 -12.10 1.31 9.09
N ILE A 5 -12.87 1.16 8.00
CA ILE A 5 -12.48 1.66 6.69
C ILE A 5 -12.13 3.16 6.71
N ASP A 6 -12.88 3.95 7.48
CA ASP A 6 -12.67 5.38 7.64
C ASP A 6 -11.48 5.74 8.54
N ASP A 7 -10.81 4.77 9.17
CA ASP A 7 -9.57 4.98 9.93
C ASP A 7 -8.33 4.58 9.13
N LEU A 8 -8.48 3.84 8.03
CA LEU A 8 -7.34 3.35 7.24
C LEU A 8 -6.55 4.47 6.57
N TYR A 9 -7.13 5.67 6.42
CA TYR A 9 -6.38 6.84 5.93
C TYR A 9 -5.18 7.19 6.82
N ARG A 10 -5.22 6.82 8.11
CA ARG A 10 -4.16 7.14 9.06
C ARG A 10 -2.87 6.38 8.76
N VAL A 11 -2.99 5.16 8.23
CA VAL A 11 -1.85 4.26 8.01
C VAL A 11 -1.29 4.29 6.60
N VAL A 12 -1.96 4.97 5.67
CA VAL A 12 -1.52 5.12 4.29
C VAL A 12 -1.02 6.52 4.01
N CYS A 13 -0.13 6.63 3.03
CA CYS A 13 0.30 7.91 2.49
C CYS A 13 0.41 7.84 0.97
N ASN A 14 0.37 9.02 0.37
CA ASN A 14 0.60 9.17 -1.06
C ASN A 14 2.05 9.60 -1.30
N ILE A 15 2.82 8.80 -2.05
CA ILE A 15 4.18 9.14 -2.46
C ILE A 15 4.12 9.97 -3.74
N ARG A 16 4.90 11.05 -3.77
CA ARG A 16 5.10 11.91 -4.94
C ARG A 16 6.57 12.06 -5.25
N ILE A 17 6.90 11.84 -6.52
CA ILE A 17 8.26 12.03 -7.06
C ILE A 17 8.16 13.08 -8.17
N PRO A 18 8.58 14.32 -7.92
CA PRO A 18 8.59 15.36 -8.95
C PRO A 18 9.47 14.95 -10.15
N ILE A 19 8.92 15.09 -11.35
CA ILE A 19 9.60 14.84 -12.64
C ILE A 19 9.32 15.99 -13.61
N ALA A 20 10.30 16.87 -13.83
CA ALA A 20 10.15 18.06 -14.67
C ALA A 20 8.84 18.84 -14.39
N SER A 21 7.84 18.76 -15.29
CA SER A 21 6.54 19.43 -15.18
C SER A 21 5.40 18.55 -14.64
N ASN A 22 5.69 17.32 -14.20
CA ASN A 22 4.71 16.37 -13.67
C ASN A 22 5.23 15.70 -12.39
N GLU A 23 4.47 14.75 -11.84
CA GLU A 23 4.89 13.92 -10.72
C GLU A 23 4.56 12.46 -10.97
N GLU A 24 5.45 11.56 -10.59
CA GLU A 24 5.10 10.14 -10.43
C GLU A 24 4.36 9.97 -9.10
N ILE A 25 3.35 9.10 -9.11
CA ILE A 25 2.37 8.96 -8.03
C ILE A 25 2.31 7.50 -7.60
N GLY A 26 2.40 7.27 -6.31
CA GLY A 26 2.12 5.96 -5.72
C GLY A 26 1.47 6.06 -4.34
N THR A 27 1.17 4.90 -3.79
CA THR A 27 0.64 4.74 -2.43
C THR A 27 1.65 3.95 -1.60
N ALA A 28 1.72 4.23 -0.31
CA ALA A 28 2.50 3.46 0.63
C ALA A 28 1.76 3.30 1.96
N ILE A 29 2.20 2.33 2.76
CA ILE A 29 1.68 2.06 4.09
C ILE A 29 2.81 2.17 5.12
N PHE A 30 2.49 2.73 6.27
CA PHE A 30 3.35 2.74 7.44
C PHE A 30 3.14 1.45 8.26
N VAL A 31 4.22 0.75 8.58
CA VAL A 31 4.19 -0.51 9.33
C VAL A 31 5.13 -0.43 10.53
N ILE A 32 4.71 -0.99 11.65
CA ILE A 32 5.57 -1.15 12.84
C ILE A 32 5.75 -2.64 13.15
N LYS A 33 7.00 -3.05 13.39
CA LYS A 33 7.38 -4.38 13.86
C LYS A 33 8.26 -4.23 15.09
N GLY A 34 7.76 -4.66 16.25
CA GLY A 34 8.42 -4.35 17.52
C GLY A 34 8.60 -2.84 17.69
N ASN A 35 9.85 -2.37 17.80
CA ASN A 35 10.18 -0.93 17.91
C ASN A 35 10.66 -0.31 16.59
N MET A 36 10.56 -1.03 15.48
CA MET A 36 11.04 -0.56 14.19
C MET A 36 9.87 -0.10 13.31
N ALA A 37 9.97 1.14 12.84
CA ALA A 37 9.01 1.78 11.96
C ALA A 37 9.50 1.72 10.51
N TYR A 38 8.60 1.39 9.59
CA TYR A 38 8.87 1.29 8.17
C TYR A 38 7.79 2.00 7.35
N ILE A 39 8.19 2.47 6.17
CA ILE A 39 7.29 2.72 5.06
C ILE A 39 7.47 1.60 4.04
N ILE A 40 6.37 1.02 3.58
CA ILE A 40 6.35 -0.08 2.62
C ILE A 40 5.51 0.34 1.41
N THR A 41 6.02 0.05 0.22
CA THR A 41 5.36 0.35 -1.07
C THR A 41 5.84 -0.63 -2.13
N ALA A 42 5.38 -0.46 -3.37
CA ALA A 42 5.87 -1.22 -4.52
C ALA A 42 7.25 -0.69 -4.96
N ALA A 43 8.16 -1.58 -5.37
CA ALA A 43 9.53 -1.16 -5.70
C ALA A 43 9.57 -0.21 -6.91
N HIS A 44 8.71 -0.43 -7.91
CA HIS A 44 8.64 0.46 -9.07
C HIS A 44 8.14 1.88 -8.71
N VAL A 45 7.39 2.06 -7.61
CA VAL A 45 6.92 3.38 -7.15
C VAL A 45 8.07 4.27 -6.71
N VAL A 46 9.14 3.68 -6.16
CA VAL A 46 10.31 4.42 -5.63
C VAL A 46 11.54 4.32 -6.53
N LYS A 47 11.38 3.78 -7.75
CA LYS A 47 12.48 3.55 -8.69
C LYS A 47 13.23 4.83 -9.07
N ASN A 48 12.49 5.93 -9.26
CA ASN A 48 13.03 7.21 -9.71
C ASN A 48 13.11 8.25 -8.57
N LEU A 49 13.19 7.79 -7.32
CA LEU A 49 13.19 8.65 -6.14
C LEU A 49 14.31 9.70 -6.25
N ASN A 50 13.98 10.95 -5.91
CA ASN A 50 14.91 12.07 -5.90
C ASN A 50 14.79 12.90 -4.62
N ALA A 51 15.71 13.85 -4.42
CA ALA A 51 15.77 14.66 -3.20
C ALA A 51 14.53 15.55 -2.96
N ALA A 52 13.72 15.81 -4.01
CA ALA A 52 12.49 16.58 -3.92
C ALA A 52 11.26 15.71 -3.63
N ALA A 53 11.41 14.39 -3.52
CA ALA A 53 10.32 13.47 -3.22
C ALA A 53 9.70 13.75 -1.85
N TYR A 54 8.39 13.57 -1.78
CA TYR A 54 7.61 13.85 -0.59
C TYR A 54 6.44 12.88 -0.44
N VAL A 55 5.84 12.86 0.74
CA VAL A 55 4.58 12.18 0.99
C VAL A 55 3.50 13.17 1.33
N ILE A 56 2.25 12.83 1.02
CA ILE A 56 1.08 13.49 1.56
C ILE A 56 0.45 12.54 2.57
N ILE A 57 0.30 13.04 3.80
CA ILE A 57 -0.37 12.36 4.93
C ILE A 57 -1.53 13.21 5.42
N SER A 58 -2.37 12.65 6.29
CA SER A 58 -3.41 13.42 6.97
C SER A 58 -2.87 14.08 8.24
N ASP A 59 -3.12 15.36 8.51
CA ASP A 59 -2.83 15.97 9.81
C ASP A 59 -3.80 15.49 10.92
N ASN A 60 -3.67 16.00 12.15
CA ASN A 60 -4.56 15.63 13.27
C ASN A 60 -6.02 16.08 13.06
N ASN A 61 -6.27 17.00 12.12
CA ASN A 61 -7.59 17.50 11.78
C ASN A 61 -8.17 16.80 10.54
N GLY A 62 -7.47 15.83 9.96
CA GLY A 62 -7.91 15.14 8.75
C GLY A 62 -7.54 15.85 7.44
N ASN A 63 -6.74 16.93 7.46
CA ASN A 63 -6.39 17.70 6.27
C ASN A 63 -5.12 17.14 5.60
N PRO A 64 -4.94 17.29 4.28
CA PRO A 64 -3.71 16.86 3.62
C PRO A 64 -2.51 17.71 4.04
N LEU A 65 -1.44 17.04 4.46
CA LEU A 65 -0.17 17.62 4.88
C LEU A 65 0.96 17.06 4.02
N ARG A 66 1.67 17.95 3.32
CA ARG A 66 2.86 17.62 2.54
C ARG A 66 4.08 17.52 3.47
N VAL A 67 4.75 16.38 3.46
CA VAL A 67 5.95 16.10 4.27
C VAL A 67 7.09 15.66 3.36
N PRO A 68 8.23 16.40 3.32
CA PRO A 68 9.40 15.94 2.59
C PRO A 68 9.85 14.57 3.07
N LEU A 69 10.12 13.64 2.15
CA LEU A 69 10.44 12.27 2.52
C LEU A 69 11.73 12.19 3.36
N SER A 70 12.67 13.11 3.13
CA SER A 70 13.88 13.30 3.94
C SER A 70 13.60 13.55 5.43
N THR A 71 12.45 14.15 5.76
CA THR A 71 12.02 14.37 7.16
C THR A 71 11.69 13.04 7.86
N LEU A 72 11.15 12.07 7.12
CA LEU A 72 10.79 10.76 7.64
C LEU A 72 12.00 9.81 7.66
N LEU A 73 12.77 9.80 6.57
CA LEU A 73 13.83 8.81 6.37
C LEU A 73 15.18 9.22 6.95
N GLN A 74 15.47 10.52 7.10
CA GLN A 74 16.75 11.03 7.65
C GLN A 74 18.00 10.38 7.03
N GLY A 75 18.00 10.24 5.71
CA GLY A 75 19.10 9.63 4.95
C GLY A 75 18.99 8.11 4.77
N ALA A 76 18.00 7.45 5.37
CA ALA A 76 17.67 6.08 5.01
C ALA A 76 17.14 6.02 3.57
N ASN A 77 17.55 4.98 2.84
CA ASN A 77 17.11 4.72 1.48
C ASN A 77 16.05 3.61 1.46
N PHE A 78 15.27 3.57 0.38
CA PHE A 78 14.45 2.41 0.09
C PHE A 78 15.33 1.23 -0.31
N GLU A 79 15.10 0.09 0.33
CA GLU A 79 15.65 -1.22 -0.03
C GLU A 79 14.56 -1.98 -0.80
N ASN A 80 14.89 -2.45 -2.00
CA ASN A 80 13.99 -3.26 -2.83
C ASN A 80 14.12 -4.74 -2.46
N HIS A 81 13.00 -5.45 -2.38
CA HIS A 81 13.01 -6.90 -2.22
C HIS A 81 13.63 -7.54 -3.47
N PRO A 82 14.51 -8.55 -3.34
CA PRO A 82 15.23 -9.14 -4.48
C PRO A 82 14.32 -9.79 -5.52
N GLU A 83 13.19 -10.36 -5.07
CA GLU A 83 12.27 -11.12 -5.94
C GLU A 83 10.95 -10.37 -6.20
N ALA A 84 10.54 -9.55 -5.23
CA ALA A 84 9.18 -9.02 -5.16
C ALA A 84 9.16 -7.55 -5.53
N ASP A 85 8.05 -7.09 -6.09
CA ASP A 85 7.84 -5.67 -6.31
C ASP A 85 7.45 -4.98 -5.00
N LEU A 86 8.36 -5.04 -4.03
CA LEU A 86 8.21 -4.47 -2.70
C LEU A 86 9.46 -3.64 -2.43
N ALA A 87 9.26 -2.46 -1.84
CA ALA A 87 10.33 -1.66 -1.27
C ALA A 87 9.97 -1.26 0.15
N LYS A 88 10.99 -1.21 1.01
CA LYS A 88 10.87 -0.74 2.40
C LYS A 88 11.89 0.34 2.66
N ALA A 89 11.57 1.32 3.48
CA ALA A 89 12.56 2.19 4.10
C ALA A 89 12.32 2.27 5.60
N ARG A 90 13.39 2.25 6.39
CA ARG A 90 13.29 2.44 7.84
C ARG A 90 13.02 3.91 8.13
N ILE A 91 12.04 4.15 8.99
CA ILE A 91 11.74 5.49 9.50
C ILE A 91 12.50 5.67 10.81
N ASN A 92 13.32 6.70 10.88
CA ASN A 92 13.99 7.08 12.11
C ASN A 92 13.10 8.04 12.89
N ILE A 93 12.37 7.54 13.89
CA ILE A 93 11.50 8.38 14.71
C ILE A 93 12.36 9.23 15.64
N ASN A 94 12.23 10.55 15.57
CA ASN A 94 12.92 11.49 16.43
C ASN A 94 11.96 12.58 16.95
N TYR A 95 12.49 13.49 17.77
CA TYR A 95 11.71 14.58 18.35
C TYR A 95 10.99 15.44 17.29
N PHE A 96 11.61 15.65 16.13
CA PHE A 96 11.07 16.52 15.08
C PHE A 96 9.96 15.86 14.25
N ASN A 97 10.03 14.56 13.97
CA ASN A 97 9.05 13.88 13.12
C ASN A 97 8.02 13.02 13.89
N LYS A 98 8.19 12.83 15.20
CA LYS A 98 7.27 12.01 16.01
C LYS A 98 5.81 12.43 15.84
N HIS A 99 5.52 13.73 15.94
CA HIS A 99 4.15 14.26 15.80
C HIS A 99 3.53 13.98 14.42
N LEU A 100 4.36 13.79 13.38
CA LEU A 100 3.91 13.43 12.03
C LEU A 100 3.58 11.94 11.92
N LEU A 101 3.94 11.10 12.88
CA LEU A 101 3.87 9.64 12.80
C LEU A 101 2.96 9.01 13.87
N GLU A 102 2.40 9.82 14.77
CA GLU A 102 1.50 9.37 15.82
C GLU A 102 0.26 8.68 15.23
N ASN A 103 -0.02 7.47 15.73
CA ASN A 103 -1.16 6.63 15.33
C ASN A 103 -1.21 6.30 13.83
N ARG A 104 -0.05 6.21 13.15
CA ARG A 104 0.02 5.92 11.71
C ARG A 104 0.51 4.53 11.36
N PHE A 105 0.90 3.70 12.32
CA PHE A 105 1.51 2.42 11.98
C PHE A 105 0.50 1.29 12.01
N PHE A 106 0.43 0.53 10.92
CA PHE A 106 -0.23 -0.76 10.89
C PHE A 106 0.67 -1.81 11.56
N PRO A 107 0.15 -2.63 12.49
CA PRO A 107 0.96 -3.61 13.21
C PRO A 107 1.37 -4.78 12.31
N PHE A 108 2.65 -5.13 12.32
CA PHE A 108 3.21 -6.23 11.51
C PHE A 108 2.53 -7.58 11.80
N GLU A 109 2.07 -7.79 13.04
CA GLU A 109 1.39 -9.01 13.48
C GLU A 109 0.02 -9.23 12.80
N GLN A 110 -0.48 -8.19 12.11
CA GLN A 110 -1.71 -8.22 11.31
C GLN A 110 -1.44 -8.26 9.80
N ILE A 111 -0.19 -8.48 9.39
CA ILE A 111 0.16 -8.71 7.99
C ILE A 111 0.16 -10.20 7.73
N ASN A 112 -0.53 -10.64 6.67
CA ASN A 112 -0.48 -12.02 6.24
C ASN A 112 0.85 -12.29 5.54
N THR A 113 1.81 -12.80 6.31
CA THR A 113 3.11 -13.25 5.80
C THR A 113 3.15 -14.76 5.51
N SER A 114 2.01 -15.44 5.59
CA SER A 114 1.91 -16.87 5.30
C SER A 114 1.81 -17.12 3.79
N THR A 115 2.18 -18.33 3.36
CA THR A 115 1.97 -18.78 1.98
C THR A 115 0.58 -19.35 1.74
N ASN A 116 -0.34 -19.21 2.70
CA ASN A 116 -1.70 -19.70 2.56
C ASN A 116 -2.46 -18.85 1.54
N LEU A 117 -3.22 -19.53 0.68
CA LEU A 117 -4.03 -18.88 -0.33
C LEU A 117 -5.20 -18.12 0.34
N ILE A 118 -5.49 -16.94 -0.18
CA ILE A 118 -6.65 -16.14 0.23
C ILE A 118 -7.90 -16.77 -0.38
N SER A 119 -8.95 -16.98 0.41
CA SER A 119 -10.21 -17.52 -0.10
C SER A 119 -10.86 -16.56 -1.10
N LYS A 120 -11.49 -17.10 -2.15
CA LYS A 120 -12.29 -16.32 -3.12
C LYS A 120 -13.51 -15.65 -2.48
N ASP A 121 -14.00 -16.17 -1.37
CA ASP A 121 -15.11 -15.58 -0.61
C ASP A 121 -14.66 -14.43 0.33
N THR A 122 -13.36 -14.12 0.34
CA THR A 122 -12.82 -13.03 1.17
C THR A 122 -13.12 -11.70 0.49
N LEU A 123 -13.88 -10.85 1.16
CA LEU A 123 -14.08 -9.46 0.74
C LEU A 123 -12.85 -8.64 1.14
N LEU A 124 -12.12 -8.17 0.14
CA LEU A 124 -10.95 -7.34 0.31
C LEU A 124 -11.29 -5.87 0.06
N THR A 125 -10.55 -4.98 0.71
CA THR A 125 -10.63 -3.53 0.56
C THR A 125 -9.26 -2.99 0.21
N THR A 126 -9.15 -2.40 -0.97
CA THR A 126 -7.94 -1.68 -1.38
C THR A 126 -8.04 -0.23 -0.96
N VAL A 127 -6.94 0.36 -0.50
CA VAL A 127 -6.86 1.78 -0.12
C VAL A 127 -5.70 2.45 -0.87
N GLY A 128 -5.94 3.63 -1.47
CA GLY A 128 -4.86 4.37 -2.13
C GLY A 128 -5.30 5.65 -2.83
N PHE A 129 -4.43 6.18 -3.68
CA PHE A 129 -4.56 7.51 -4.28
C PHE A 129 -4.49 7.44 -5.82
N PRO A 130 -5.50 6.82 -6.48
CA PRO A 130 -5.52 6.75 -7.93
C PRO A 130 -5.48 8.15 -8.54
N LEU A 131 -4.60 8.35 -9.53
CA LEU A 131 -4.34 9.65 -10.16
C LEU A 131 -3.96 10.75 -9.15
N GLY A 132 -3.58 10.37 -7.94
CA GLY A 132 -3.32 11.31 -6.86
C GLY A 132 -4.56 11.93 -6.21
N LEU A 133 -5.76 11.44 -6.51
CA LEU A 133 -7.00 11.91 -5.91
C LEU A 133 -7.03 11.65 -4.40
N GLY A 134 -7.79 12.48 -3.67
CA GLY A 134 -7.91 12.36 -2.21
C GLY A 134 -6.77 13.01 -1.42
N THR A 135 -5.84 13.69 -2.09
CA THR A 135 -4.66 14.32 -1.48
C THR A 135 -4.72 15.85 -1.41
N ALA A 136 -5.82 16.44 -1.89
CA ALA A 136 -6.07 17.88 -1.91
C ALA A 136 -7.54 18.16 -1.56
N GLY A 137 -7.82 19.40 -1.14
CA GLY A 137 -9.15 19.85 -0.75
C GLY A 137 -9.33 19.90 0.78
N LEU A 138 -10.59 19.80 1.22
CA LEU A 138 -10.95 19.98 2.64
C LEU A 138 -10.42 18.87 3.55
N LYS A 139 -10.30 17.63 3.03
CA LYS A 139 -9.87 16.46 3.79
C LYS A 139 -8.98 15.55 2.96
N PHE A 140 -8.02 14.94 3.65
CA PHE A 140 -7.25 13.81 3.14
C PHE A 140 -8.15 12.58 3.14
N SER A 141 -8.43 12.05 1.95
CA SER A 141 -9.46 11.04 1.73
C SER A 141 -8.99 10.05 0.68
N PRO A 142 -8.13 9.07 1.03
CA PRO A 142 -7.79 8.00 0.10
C PRO A 142 -9.05 7.33 -0.44
N LEU A 143 -8.99 6.88 -1.68
CA LEU A 143 -10.08 6.14 -2.26
C LEU A 143 -10.00 4.68 -1.78
N THR A 144 -11.17 4.14 -1.48
CA THR A 144 -11.33 2.74 -1.08
C THR A 144 -12.27 2.04 -2.03
N TYR A 145 -11.95 0.82 -2.44
CA TYR A 145 -12.89 -0.04 -3.16
C TYR A 145 -12.87 -1.46 -2.59
N ARG A 146 -14.04 -2.09 -2.62
CA ARG A 146 -14.24 -3.46 -2.15
C ARG A 146 -14.28 -4.41 -3.33
N THR A 147 -13.68 -5.59 -3.17
CA THR A 147 -13.45 -6.54 -4.26
C THR A 147 -13.16 -7.93 -3.70
N HIS A 148 -13.40 -8.98 -4.49
CA HIS A 148 -13.04 -10.36 -4.15
C HIS A 148 -11.80 -10.84 -4.92
N VAL A 149 -11.22 -11.91 -4.39
CA VAL A 149 -10.14 -12.63 -5.06
C VAL A 149 -10.69 -13.41 -6.25
N SER A 150 -10.23 -13.10 -7.45
CA SER A 150 -10.50 -13.87 -8.67
C SER A 150 -9.57 -15.08 -8.79
N ALA A 151 -8.28 -14.87 -8.50
CA ALA A 151 -7.28 -15.94 -8.44
C ALA A 151 -6.33 -15.72 -7.27
N ALA A 152 -6.24 -16.70 -6.37
CA ALA A 152 -5.48 -16.56 -5.13
C ALA A 152 -3.96 -16.66 -5.31
N ALA A 153 -3.50 -17.30 -6.39
CA ALA A 153 -2.09 -17.34 -6.77
C ALA A 153 -1.96 -17.64 -8.26
N ILE A 154 -1.34 -16.73 -9.01
CA ILE A 154 -0.91 -16.96 -10.39
C ILE A 154 0.54 -16.50 -10.51
N THR A 155 1.40 -17.34 -11.06
CA THR A 155 2.76 -16.95 -11.40
C THR A 155 2.77 -16.24 -12.76
N LEU A 156 3.12 -14.96 -12.76
CA LEU A 156 3.29 -14.15 -13.98
C LEU A 156 4.65 -13.49 -13.95
N ASN A 157 5.17 -13.11 -15.11
CA ASN A 157 6.30 -12.19 -15.13
C ASN A 157 5.87 -10.83 -14.60
N ARG A 158 6.70 -10.24 -13.75
CA ARG A 158 6.61 -8.84 -13.33
C ARG A 158 6.51 -7.95 -14.56
N PHE A 159 5.44 -7.17 -14.63
CA PHE A 159 5.14 -6.33 -15.78
C PHE A 159 5.65 -4.88 -15.62
N ASP A 160 6.19 -4.54 -14.45
CA ASP A 160 6.98 -3.32 -14.22
C ASP A 160 8.40 -3.41 -14.81
N ILE A 161 8.87 -4.61 -15.14
CA ILE A 161 10.17 -4.92 -15.73
C ILE A 161 9.96 -5.41 -17.17
N LYS A 162 10.46 -4.67 -18.17
CA LYS A 162 10.22 -4.98 -19.60
C LYS A 162 11.40 -5.67 -20.29
N ASP A 163 12.59 -5.57 -19.71
CA ASP A 163 13.86 -6.00 -20.28
C ASP A 163 14.25 -7.43 -19.90
N ARG A 164 13.60 -8.03 -18.90
CA ARG A 164 13.81 -9.43 -18.49
C ARG A 164 12.55 -10.05 -17.88
N ALA A 165 12.41 -11.36 -18.04
CA ALA A 165 11.37 -12.14 -17.37
C ALA A 165 11.75 -12.39 -15.90
N VAL A 166 10.99 -11.79 -14.98
CA VAL A 166 11.13 -12.04 -13.53
C VAL A 166 9.81 -12.63 -13.04
N PRO A 167 9.71 -13.95 -12.82
CA PRO A 167 8.47 -14.58 -12.37
C PRO A 167 8.14 -14.15 -10.93
N ASN A 168 6.86 -13.91 -10.67
CA ASN A 168 6.35 -13.57 -9.34
C ASN A 168 4.92 -14.10 -9.16
N ASN A 169 4.57 -14.44 -7.93
CA ASN A 169 3.22 -14.85 -7.58
C ASN A 169 2.35 -13.64 -7.31
N PHE A 170 1.20 -13.57 -7.98
CA PHE A 170 0.21 -12.52 -7.81
C PHE A 170 -1.11 -13.08 -7.30
N VAL A 171 -1.78 -12.31 -6.44
CA VAL A 171 -3.22 -12.44 -6.20
C VAL A 171 -3.92 -11.54 -7.22
N ILE A 172 -4.92 -12.07 -7.92
CA ILE A 172 -5.72 -11.33 -8.90
C ILE A 172 -7.08 -10.99 -8.29
N LEU A 173 -7.47 -9.72 -8.37
CA LEU A 173 -8.78 -9.24 -7.88
C LEU A 173 -9.77 -9.10 -9.04
N GLU A 174 -11.07 -9.20 -8.74
CA GLU A 174 -12.14 -9.07 -9.73
C GLU A 174 -12.25 -7.65 -10.31
N SER A 175 -11.88 -6.64 -9.50
CA SER A 175 -11.95 -5.24 -9.91
C SER A 175 -10.60 -4.75 -10.44
N PRO A 176 -10.60 -3.90 -11.48
CA PRO A 176 -9.37 -3.34 -12.01
C PRO A 176 -8.75 -2.34 -11.04
N SER A 177 -7.43 -2.20 -11.12
CA SER A 177 -6.71 -1.10 -10.47
C SER A 177 -6.53 0.09 -11.43
N ILE A 178 -6.21 1.25 -10.86
CA ILE A 178 -5.94 2.51 -11.57
C ILE A 178 -4.56 3.02 -11.14
N GLY A 179 -3.80 3.62 -12.06
CA GLY A 179 -2.51 4.23 -11.74
C GLY A 179 -2.61 5.17 -10.53
N GLY A 180 -1.63 5.11 -9.63
CA GLY A 180 -1.66 5.79 -8.32
C GLY A 180 -2.08 4.87 -7.16
N TYR A 181 -2.76 3.74 -7.42
CA TYR A 181 -2.94 2.69 -6.42
C TYR A 181 -1.68 1.85 -6.18
N SER A 182 -0.70 1.83 -7.09
CA SER A 182 0.52 1.04 -6.93
C SER A 182 1.18 1.28 -5.56
N GLY A 183 1.52 0.19 -4.87
CA GLY A 183 1.98 0.19 -3.49
C GLY A 183 0.90 0.33 -2.42
N GLY A 184 -0.36 0.49 -2.83
CA GLY A 184 -1.51 0.64 -1.94
C GLY A 184 -1.91 -0.67 -1.28
N PRO A 185 -2.22 -0.67 0.02
CA PRO A 185 -2.55 -1.89 0.76
C PRO A 185 -3.90 -2.49 0.37
N VAL A 186 -3.98 -3.82 0.48
CA VAL A 186 -5.20 -4.62 0.31
C VAL A 186 -5.51 -5.35 1.61
N PHE A 187 -6.62 -4.97 2.25
CA PHE A 187 -7.01 -5.46 3.57
C PHE A 187 -8.22 -6.40 3.49
N ASP A 188 -8.23 -7.44 4.30
CA ASP A 188 -9.47 -7.97 4.89
C ASP A 188 -9.74 -7.11 6.13
N LEU A 189 -10.91 -6.47 6.21
CA LEU A 189 -11.21 -5.55 7.32
C LEU A 189 -11.50 -6.29 8.64
N GLY A 190 -11.83 -7.59 8.60
CA GLY A 190 -12.20 -8.36 9.79
C GLY A 190 -13.59 -7.99 10.34
N TYR A 191 -14.42 -7.32 9.53
CA TYR A 191 -15.84 -7.09 9.81
C TYR A 191 -16.65 -7.01 8.51
N LYS A 192 -17.96 -7.23 8.62
CA LYS A 192 -18.94 -7.07 7.53
C LYS A 192 -20.08 -6.17 7.99
N VAL A 193 -20.57 -5.37 7.06
CA VAL A 193 -21.77 -4.53 7.24
C VAL A 193 -22.86 -5.10 6.35
N ASP A 194 -23.95 -5.56 6.95
CA ASP A 194 -25.12 -6.11 6.26
C ASP A 194 -26.37 -5.35 6.75
N GLY A 195 -26.84 -4.42 5.91
CA GLY A 195 -27.87 -3.46 6.29
C GLY A 195 -27.47 -2.65 7.54
N LEU A 196 -28.22 -2.83 8.62
CA LEU A 196 -27.99 -2.15 9.91
C LEU A 196 -27.06 -2.93 10.85
N LEU A 197 -26.64 -4.15 10.48
CA LEU A 197 -25.82 -5.01 11.32
C LEU A 197 -24.36 -4.90 10.94
N THR A 198 -23.50 -4.65 11.93
CA THR A 198 -22.05 -4.81 11.79
C THR A 198 -21.62 -6.06 12.55
N GLN A 199 -21.05 -7.02 11.84
CA GLN A 199 -20.57 -8.28 12.40
C GLN A 199 -19.04 -8.32 12.34
N ASN A 200 -18.39 -8.52 13.49
CA ASN A 200 -16.95 -8.73 13.55
C ASN A 200 -16.63 -10.18 13.14
N THR A 201 -15.77 -10.34 12.14
CA THR A 201 -15.33 -11.64 11.63
C THR A 201 -13.88 -11.96 12.03
N GLY A 202 -13.19 -11.01 12.66
CA GLY A 202 -11.84 -11.20 13.17
C GLY A 202 -11.12 -9.89 13.41
N ARG A 203 -9.86 -9.83 12.97
CA ARG A 203 -9.01 -8.63 13.00
C ARG A 203 -8.76 -8.18 11.57
N THR A 204 -8.43 -6.91 11.35
CA THR A 204 -8.02 -6.44 10.02
C THR A 204 -6.71 -7.14 9.63
N ILE A 205 -6.64 -7.70 8.43
CA ILE A 205 -5.45 -8.38 7.91
C ILE A 205 -5.00 -7.69 6.63
N LEU A 206 -3.73 -7.30 6.56
CA LEU A 206 -3.12 -6.81 5.33
C LEU A 206 -2.59 -8.01 4.53
N HIS A 207 -3.14 -8.23 3.33
CA HIS A 207 -2.81 -9.39 2.51
C HIS A 207 -1.74 -9.13 1.45
N GLY A 208 -1.65 -7.89 0.97
CA GLY A 208 -0.93 -7.57 -0.24
C GLY A 208 -0.79 -6.07 -0.43
N ILE A 209 0.04 -5.68 -1.38
CA ILE A 209 0.01 -4.35 -1.96
C ILE A 209 -0.26 -4.41 -3.45
N VAL A 210 -0.96 -3.42 -3.98
CA VAL A 210 -1.25 -3.32 -5.41
C VAL A 210 0.05 -3.20 -6.19
N HIS A 211 0.27 -4.13 -7.11
CA HIS A 211 1.38 -4.04 -8.07
C HIS A 211 0.96 -3.19 -9.27
N GLY A 212 -0.20 -3.47 -9.85
CA GLY A 212 -0.71 -2.72 -10.99
C GLY A 212 -1.91 -3.39 -11.65
N THR A 213 -2.10 -3.07 -12.93
CA THR A 213 -3.27 -3.51 -13.70
C THR A 213 -2.83 -4.39 -14.86
N LEU A 214 -3.33 -5.62 -14.88
CA LEU A 214 -3.31 -6.46 -16.08
C LEU A 214 -4.37 -5.91 -17.04
N SER A 215 -4.00 -5.65 -18.28
CA SER A 215 -4.91 -5.13 -19.31
C SER A 215 -4.85 -6.00 -20.54
N ASP A 216 -5.98 -6.20 -21.20
CA ASP A 216 -6.05 -6.83 -22.51
C ASP A 216 -6.32 -5.77 -23.62
N PRO A 217 -6.21 -6.16 -24.91
CA PRO A 217 -6.53 -5.27 -26.02
C PRO A 217 -8.02 -4.93 -26.18
N THR A 218 -8.92 -5.66 -25.50
CA THR A 218 -10.38 -5.44 -25.59
C THR A 218 -10.88 -4.42 -24.57
N GLY A 219 -10.02 -3.97 -23.66
CA GLY A 219 -10.33 -3.02 -22.60
C GLY A 219 -10.61 -3.68 -21.25
N GLY A 220 -10.60 -5.01 -21.18
CA GLY A 220 -10.67 -5.79 -19.95
C GLY A 220 -9.46 -5.54 -19.07
N LYS A 221 -9.70 -5.40 -17.76
CA LYS A 221 -8.67 -5.05 -16.78
C LYS A 221 -8.86 -5.81 -15.47
N LEU A 222 -7.76 -6.24 -14.85
CA LEU A 222 -7.73 -6.89 -13.54
C LEU A 222 -6.63 -6.27 -12.68
N ALA A 223 -6.83 -6.16 -11.37
CA ALA A 223 -5.75 -5.78 -10.46
C ALA A 223 -4.87 -6.99 -10.14
N ALA A 224 -3.55 -6.80 -10.17
CA ALA A 224 -2.59 -7.76 -9.64
C ALA A 224 -1.96 -7.22 -8.37
N ILE A 225 -1.90 -8.08 -7.35
CA ILE A 225 -1.45 -7.73 -6.00
C ILE A 225 -0.21 -8.56 -5.69
N THR A 226 0.85 -7.90 -5.25
CA THR A 226 2.04 -8.57 -4.71
C THR A 226 1.72 -9.01 -3.27
N PRO A 227 1.74 -10.33 -2.97
CA PRO A 227 1.47 -10.84 -1.64
C PRO A 227 2.58 -10.45 -0.65
N LEU A 228 2.26 -10.38 0.64
CA LEU A 228 3.21 -9.95 1.68
C LEU A 228 3.91 -11.09 2.41
N ASN A 229 3.81 -12.33 1.94
CA ASN A 229 4.64 -13.44 2.40
C ASN A 229 6.15 -13.16 2.24
N TYR A 230 6.53 -12.34 1.26
CA TYR A 230 7.89 -11.85 1.05
C TYR A 230 8.42 -10.94 2.18
N LEU A 231 7.55 -10.42 3.07
CA LEU A 231 8.02 -9.67 4.23
C LEU A 231 8.58 -10.58 5.34
N ASN A 232 8.27 -11.88 5.30
CA ASN A 232 8.77 -12.83 6.29
C ASN A 232 10.30 -12.96 6.17
N GLY A 233 11.03 -12.72 7.26
CA GLY A 233 12.50 -12.71 7.27
C GLY A 233 13.15 -11.50 6.57
N TRP A 234 12.39 -10.62 5.91
CA TRP A 234 12.93 -9.41 5.26
C TRP A 234 12.83 -8.16 6.14
N LEU A 235 11.76 -7.99 6.92
CA LEU A 235 11.72 -6.93 7.95
C LEU A 235 12.47 -7.40 9.21
N ASN A 236 13.69 -6.88 9.41
CA ASN A 236 14.55 -7.17 10.56
C ASN A 236 14.73 -5.93 11.43
#